data_AF-A0AAP5QD41-F1
#
_entry.id   AF-A0AAP5QD41-F1
#
_cell.length_a   1.000
_cell.length_b   1.000
_cell.length_c   1.000
_cell.angle_alpha   90.00
_cell.angle_beta   90.00
_cell.angle_gamma   90.00
#
_symmetry.space_group_name_H-M   'P 1'
#
loop_
_entity.id
_entity.type
_entity.pdbx_description
1 polymer ?
#
loop_
_entity_poly.entity_id
_entity_poly.type
_entity_poly.pdbx_seq_one_letter_code
_entity_poly.pdbx_strand_id
1 'polypeptide(L)' 'MIIVIVTTEEDPKTGRSGQVVSHGVDTETGKNVILPCESPERVGAEWDAQIGEYVLR' A
#
# COMPACT_ATOMS: atom_id res chain seq x y z
N MET A 1 1.74 8.41 -11.22
CA MET A 1 1.70 8.23 -9.75
C MET A 1 0.80 7.03 -9.46
N ILE A 2 1.19 6.17 -8.53
CA ILE A 2 0.36 5.03 -8.12
C ILE A 2 -0.04 5.23 -6.68
N ILE A 3 -1.35 5.25 -6.39
CA ILE A 3 -1.87 5.18 -5.01
C ILE A 3 -1.79 3.73 -4.55
N VAL A 4 -1.20 3.48 -3.39
CA VAL A 4 -0.99 2.15 -2.84
C VAL A 4 -2.08 1.86 -1.81
N ILE A 5 -2.91 0.87 -2.13
CA ILE A 5 -4.01 0.45 -1.27
C ILE A 5 -3.48 -0.58 -0.27
N VAL A 6 -3.71 -0.29 1.01
CA VAL A 6 -3.22 -1.10 2.12
C VAL A 6 -4.37 -1.65 2.95
N THR A 7 -4.16 -2.84 3.49
CA THR A 7 -5.04 -3.46 4.49
C THR A 7 -4.31 -3.59 5.81
N THR A 8 -5.03 -3.46 6.91
CA THR A 8 -4.48 -3.79 8.24
C THR A 8 -4.76 -5.26 8.51
N GLU A 9 -3.72 -6.04 8.71
CA GLU A 9 -3.80 -7.46 9.00
C GLU A 9 -3.14 -7.76 10.34
N GLU A 10 -3.71 -8.71 11.09
CA GLU A 10 -3.11 -9.21 12.33
C GLU A 10 -2.35 -10.50 12.04
N ASP A 11 -1.07 -10.54 12.41
CA ASP A 11 -0.30 -11.78 12.34
C ASP A 11 -0.81 -12.76 13.41
N PRO A 12 -1.38 -13.92 13.03
CA PRO A 12 -1.97 -14.86 13.97
C PRO A 12 -0.95 -15.51 14.91
N LYS A 13 0.35 -15.47 14.57
CA LYS A 13 1.42 -16.03 15.40
C LYS A 13 1.90 -15.05 16.45
N THR A 14 1.89 -13.76 16.14
CA THR A 14 2.45 -12.71 17.02
C THR A 14 1.40 -11.80 17.65
N GLY A 15 0.16 -11.82 17.14
CA GLY A 15 -0.94 -10.95 17.55
C GLY A 15 -0.72 -9.47 17.21
N ARG A 16 0.27 -9.16 16.36
CA ARG A 16 0.62 -7.79 15.99
C ARG A 16 -0.08 -7.40 14.70
N SER A 17 -0.73 -6.23 14.71
CA SER A 17 -1.30 -5.66 13.51
C SER A 17 -0.24 -4.91 12.70
N GLY A 18 -0.29 -5.04 11.37
CA GLY A 18 0.57 -4.34 10.43
C GLY A 18 -0.17 -3.99 9.14
N GLN A 19 0.34 -3.00 8.42
CA GLN A 19 -0.18 -2.66 7.09
C GLN A 19 0.49 -3.55 6.04
N VAL A 20 -0.32 -4.10 5.15
CA VAL A 20 0.12 -4.91 4.00
C VAL A 20 -0.49 -4.33 2.73
N VAL A 21 0.30 -4.28 1.67
CA VAL A 21 -0.16 -3.81 0.37
C VAL A 21 -1.08 -4.83 -0.27
N SER A 22 -2.25 -4.37 -0.72
CA SER A 22 -3.21 -5.15 -1.50
C SER A 22 -2.94 -5.01 -3.01
N HIS A 23 -2.92 -3.77 -3.50
CA HIS A 23 -2.69 -3.43 -4.90
C HIS A 23 -2.37 -1.92 -5.02
N GLY A 24 -1.96 -1.50 -6.21
CA GLY A 24 -1.86 -0.09 -6.57
C GLY A 24 -2.99 0.35 -7.50
N VAL A 25 -3.23 1.65 -7.57
CA VAL A 25 -4.10 2.29 -8.57
C VAL A 25 -3.29 3.35 -9.29
N ASP A 26 -3.08 3.17 -10.59
CA ASP A 26 -2.46 4.18 -11.44
C ASP A 26 -3.44 5.36 -11.62
N THR A 27 -3.03 6.55 -11.17
CA THR A 27 -3.91 7.73 -11.17
C THR A 27 -4.16 8.30 -12.56
N GLU A 28 -3.32 7.98 -13.55
CA GLU A 28 -3.51 8.46 -14.93
C GLU A 28 -4.51 7.61 -15.69
N THR A 29 -4.46 6.29 -15.48
CA THR A 29 -5.28 5.33 -16.24
C THR A 29 -6.48 4.79 -15.45
N GLY A 30 -6.49 4.96 -14.13
CA GLY A 30 -7.49 4.41 -13.21
C GLY A 30 -7.42 2.89 -13.07
N LYS A 31 -6.36 2.24 -13.58
CA LYS A 31 -6.23 0.78 -13.57
C LYS A 31 -5.54 0.29 -12.31
N ASN A 32 -5.93 -0.91 -11.88
CA ASN A 32 -5.23 -1.62 -10.82
C ASN A 32 -3.85 -2.09 -11.30
N VAL A 33 -2.87 -1.93 -10.43
CA VAL A 33 -1.49 -2.38 -10.60
C VAL A 33 -1.23 -3.47 -9.57
N ILE A 34 -0.69 -4.60 -10.02
CA ILE A 34 -0.29 -5.69 -9.13
C ILE A 34 0.99 -5.24 -8.40
N LEU A 35 0.94 -5.27 -7.07
CA LEU A 35 2.08 -4.97 -6.20
C LEU A 35 2.36 -6.16 -5.29
N PRO A 36 3.60 -6.31 -4.79
CA PRO A 36 3.91 -7.33 -3.79
C PRO A 36 3.09 -7.13 -2.50
N CYS A 37 2.60 -8.23 -1.92
CA CYS A 37 1.98 -8.23 -0.60
C CYS A 37 3.03 -8.12 0.51
N GLU A 38 3.62 -6.93 0.65
CA GLU A 38 4.57 -6.59 1.71
C GLU A 38 4.13 -5.29 2.40
N SER A 39 4.91 -4.79 3.37
CA SER A 39 4.61 -3.49 3.98
C SER A 39 4.78 -2.36 2.94
N PRO A 40 4.06 -1.23 3.07
CA PRO A 40 4.14 -0.12 2.12
C PRO A 40 5.58 0.38 1.92
N GLU A 41 6.36 0.46 3.00
CA GLU A 41 7.75 0.93 2.95
C GLU A 41 8.66 -0.04 2.19
N ARG A 42 8.39 -1.35 2.25
CA ARG A 42 9.17 -2.38 1.56
C ARG A 42 8.92 -2.42 0.06
N VAL A 43 7.74 -1.98 -0.39
CA VAL A 43 7.47 -1.76 -1.82
C VAL A 43 7.95 -0.39 -2.31
N GLY A 44 8.55 0.42 -1.42
CA GLY A 44 9.03 1.77 -1.73
C GLY A 44 7.95 2.83 -1.73
N ALA A 45 6.77 2.55 -1.17
CA ALA A 45 5.69 3.51 -1.07
C ALA A 45 5.95 4.50 0.08
N GLU A 46 5.60 5.76 -0.16
CA GLU A 46 5.73 6.83 0.82
C GLU A 46 4.36 7.37 1.20
N TRP A 47 4.15 7.70 2.48
CA TRP A 47 2.91 8.33 2.91
C TRP A 47 2.85 9.77 2.42
N ASP A 48 1.82 10.09 1.65
CA ASP A 48 1.53 11.45 1.22
C ASP A 48 0.42 12.04 2.09
N ALA A 49 0.82 12.93 3.01
CA ALA A 49 -0.09 13.54 3.97
C ALA A 49 -1.12 14.49 3.36
N GLN A 50 -0.94 14.96 2.11
CA GLN A 50 -1.89 15.86 1.47
C GLN A 50 -3.12 15.09 0.96
N ILE A 51 -2.91 13.86 0.47
CA ILE A 51 -3.98 13.00 -0.01
C ILE A 51 -4.43 11.98 1.04
N GLY A 52 -3.61 11.73 2.07
CA GLY A 52 -3.91 10.76 3.12
C GLY A 52 -3.79 9.32 2.67
N GLU A 53 -2.85 9.03 1.77
CA GLU A 53 -2.63 7.70 1.18
C GLU A 53 -1.14 7.43 0.97
N TYR A 54 -0.76 6.16 0.80
CA TYR A 54 0.59 5.79 0.34
C TYR A 54 0.70 5.94 -1.17
N VAL A 55 1.87 6.36 -1.68
CA VAL A 55 2.12 6.53 -3.12
C VAL A 55 3.46 5.99 -3.58
N LEU A 56 3.51 5.52 -4.83
CA LEU A 56 4.74 5.33 -5.59
C LEU A 56 4.85 6.44 -6.65
N ARG A 57 6.01 7.09 -6.68
CA ARG A 57 6.33 8.19 -7.60
C ARG A 57 7.10 7.70 -8.82
#